data_AF-A0A2E2RS68-F1
#
_entry.id   AF-A0A2E2RS68-F1
#
_cell.length_a   1.000
_cell.length_b   1.000
_cell.length_c   1.000
_cell.angle_alpha   90.00
_cell.angle_beta   90.00
_cell.angle_gamma   90.00
#
_symmetry.space_group_name_H-M   'P 1'
#
loop_
_entity.id
_entity.type
_entity.pdbx_description
1 polymer ?
#
loop_
_entity_poly.entity_id
_entity_poly.type
_entity_poly.pdbx_seq_one_letter_code
_entity_poly.pdbx_strand_id
1 'polypeptide(L)' 'MTGAEKIKKIMEIINSGKTVQFRSGLSCINVDAKAVSRFEKAGAEMFKASGNSIYIASGRNWKCLNLHAVYTIA' A
#
# COMPACT_ATOMS: atom_id res chain seq x y z
N MET A 1 9.32 -5.47 12.55
CA MET A 1 9.33 -4.92 11.17
C MET A 1 8.61 -3.59 11.19
N THR A 2 9.34 -2.50 10.91
CA THR A 2 8.84 -1.12 10.92
C THR A 2 7.86 -0.87 9.75
N GLY A 3 7.14 0.24 9.79
CA GLY A 3 6.26 0.64 8.68
C GLY A 3 7.03 0.85 7.38
N ALA A 4 8.24 1.41 7.44
CA ALA A 4 9.09 1.64 6.27
C ALA A 4 9.53 0.33 5.61
N GLU A 5 9.92 -0.67 6.40
CA GLU A 5 10.29 -2.01 5.89
C GLU A 5 9.11 -2.72 5.21
N LYS A 6 7.89 -2.54 5.74
CA LYS A 6 6.67 -3.07 5.12
C LYS A 6 6.43 -2.43 3.75
N ILE A 7 6.54 -1.11 3.66
CA ILE A 7 6.37 -0.39 2.38
C ILE A 7 7.42 -0.85 1.38
N LYS A 8 8.69 -1.01 1.79
CA LYS A 8 9.74 -1.51 0.89
C LYS A 8 9.37 -2.86 0.28
N LYS A 9 8.92 -3.82 1.09
CA LYS A 9 8.47 -5.14 0.61
C LYS A 9 7.26 -5.05 -0.32
N ILE A 10 6.29 -4.19 0.00
CA ILE A 10 5.11 -3.96 -0.85
C ILE A 10 5.55 -3.45 -2.22
N MET A 11 6.44 -2.45 -2.25
CA MET A 11 6.95 -1.87 -3.49
C MET A 11 7.77 -2.89 -4.29
N GLU A 12 8.57 -3.73 -3.64
CA GLU A 12 9.29 -4.84 -4.30
C GLU A 12 8.32 -5.82 -4.98
N ILE A 13 7.23 -6.19 -4.32
CA ILE A 13 6.19 -7.07 -4.90
C ILE A 13 5.50 -6.37 -6.08
N ILE A 14 5.13 -5.10 -5.93
CA ILE A 14 4.48 -4.33 -7.00
C ILE A 14 5.40 -4.18 -8.21
N ASN A 15 6.68 -3.87 -7.98
CA ASN A 15 7.69 -3.75 -9.03
C ASN A 15 8.00 -5.08 -9.73
N SER A 16 7.74 -6.22 -9.08
CA SER A 16 7.78 -7.54 -9.71
C SER A 16 6.60 -7.83 -10.65
N GLY A 17 5.70 -6.87 -10.84
CA GLY A 17 4.52 -6.96 -11.69
C GLY A 17 3.30 -7.58 -11.01
N LYS A 18 3.36 -7.83 -9.69
CA LYS A 18 2.27 -8.43 -8.92
C LYS A 18 1.34 -7.36 -8.35
N THR A 19 0.08 -7.72 -8.17
CA THR A 19 -0.88 -6.86 -7.46
C THR A 19 -0.85 -7.19 -5.98
N VAL A 20 -0.77 -6.16 -5.16
CA VAL A 20 -0.86 -6.26 -3.71
C VAL A 20 -2.28 -5.96 -3.27
N GLN A 21 -2.95 -6.93 -2.65
CA GLN A 21 -4.25 -6.74 -2.04
C GLN A 21 -4.13 -6.47 -0.54
N PHE A 22 -4.76 -5.40 -0.06
CA PHE A 22 -4.94 -5.09 1.35
C PHE A 22 -6.38 -5.38 1.76
N ARG A 23 -6.58 -6.36 2.64
CA ARG A 23 -7.90 -6.67 3.19
C ARG A 23 -8.05 -6.11 4.60
N SER A 24 -9.22 -5.54 4.89
CA SER A 24 -9.65 -5.15 6.23
C SER A 24 -11.13 -5.47 6.36
N GLY A 25 -11.46 -6.57 7.04
CA GLY A 25 -12.84 -7.02 7.29
C GLY A 25 -13.72 -7.03 6.03
N LEU A 26 -14.44 -5.92 5.83
CA LEU A 26 -15.40 -5.69 4.74
C LEU A 26 -14.80 -5.00 3.50
N SER A 27 -13.54 -4.58 3.53
CA SER A 27 -12.90 -3.79 2.47
C SER A 27 -11.66 -4.47 1.90
N CYS A 28 -11.52 -4.42 0.58
CA CYS A 28 -10.33 -4.85 -0.13
C CYS A 28 -9.79 -3.68 -0.97
N ILE A 29 -8.50 -3.40 -0.88
CA ILE A 29 -7.82 -2.39 -1.70
C ILE A 29 -6.75 -3.10 -2.51
N ASN A 30 -6.87 -3.06 -3.83
CA ASN A 30 -5.89 -3.63 -4.74
C ASN A 30 -4.94 -2.52 -5.20
N VAL A 31 -3.64 -2.79 -5.14
CA VAL A 31 -2.59 -1.87 -5.56
C VAL A 31 -1.66 -2.59 -6.53
N ASP A 32 -1.58 -2.07 -7.74
CA ASP A 32 -0.66 -2.49 -8.78
C ASP A 32 0.32 -1.36 -9.12
N ALA A 33 1.27 -1.64 -10.02
CA ALA A 33 2.25 -0.65 -10.45
C ALA A 33 1.59 0.56 -11.15
N LYS A 34 0.44 0.37 -11.79
CA LYS A 34 -0.32 1.45 -12.44
C LYS A 34 -0.91 2.41 -11.40
N ALA A 35 -1.44 1.88 -10.30
CA ALA A 35 -1.96 2.67 -9.19
C ALA A 35 -0.84 3.51 -8.58
N VAL A 36 0.32 2.91 -8.29
CA VAL A 36 1.49 3.64 -7.76
C VAL A 36 1.92 4.75 -8.72
N SER A 37 2.08 4.44 -10.01
CA SER A 37 2.49 5.43 -11.02
C SER A 37 1.52 6.60 -11.17
N ARG A 38 0.21 6.39 -10.95
CA ARG A 38 -0.78 7.49 -10.96
C ARG A 38 -0.54 8.49 -9.84
N PHE A 39 -0.18 8.01 -8.64
CA PHE A 39 0.15 8.88 -7.51
C PHE A 39 1.46 9.62 -7.74
N GLU A 40 2.50 8.93 -8.23
CA GLU A 40 3.78 9.56 -8.55
C GLU A 40 3.64 10.67 -9.61
N LYS A 41 2.85 10.43 -10.67
CA LYS A 41 2.55 11.44 -11.70
C LYS A 41 1.79 12.65 -11.16
N ALA A 42 1.02 12.47 -10.09
CA ALA A 42 0.32 13.55 -9.41
C ALA A 42 1.20 14.27 -8.38
N GLY A 43 2.47 13.89 -8.22
CA GLY A 43 3.36 14.42 -7.18
C GLY A 43 2.94 14.03 -5.76
N ALA A 44 2.18 12.95 -5.61
CA ALA A 44 1.66 12.46 -4.34
C ALA A 44 2.23 11.09 -3.98
N GLU A 45 2.41 10.83 -2.69
CA GLU A 45 2.82 9.51 -2.21
C GLU A 45 1.60 8.62 -2.00
N MET A 46 1.64 7.40 -2.54
CA MET A 46 0.56 6.43 -2.32
C MET A 46 0.59 5.83 -0.91
N PHE A 47 1.78 5.66 -0.34
CA PHE A 47 2.00 5.03 0.95
C PHE A 47 2.73 5.96 1.90
N LYS A 48 2.39 5.89 3.19
CA LYS A 48 3.07 6.61 4.26
C LYS A 48 3.35 5.67 5.42
N ALA A 49 4.55 5.74 5.99
CA ALA A 49 4.89 5.02 7.21
C ALA A 49 4.75 5.95 8.42
N SER A 50 4.25 5.41 9.54
CA SER A 50 4.36 6.06 10.85
C SER A 50 4.57 5.00 11.92
N GLY A 51 5.76 4.98 12.52
CA GLY A 51 6.20 3.94 13.45
C GLY A 51 6.11 2.54 12.84
N ASN A 52 5.25 1.69 13.40
CA ASN A 52 5.01 0.31 12.96
C ASN A 52 3.82 0.15 12.00
N SER A 53 3.11 1.25 11.73
CA SER A 53 1.92 1.28 10.91
C SER A 53 2.21 1.84 9.53
N ILE A 54 1.46 1.35 8.55
CA ILE A 54 1.46 1.82 7.18
C ILE A 54 0.11 2.43 6.85
N TYR A 55 0.11 3.44 6.01
CA TYR A 55 -1.08 4.17 5.59
C TYR A 55 -1.10 4.22 4.07
N ILE A 56 -2.30 4.16 3.51
CA ILE A 56 -2.54 4.31 2.07
C ILE A 56 -3.35 5.58 1.82
N ALA A 57 -2.99 6.30 0.75
CA ALA A 57 -3.74 7.45 0.31
C ALA A 57 -5.14 7.05 -0.18
N SER A 58 -6.16 7.76 0.29
CA SER A 58 -7.56 7.56 -0.10
C SER A 58 -8.21 8.94 -0.29
N GLY A 59 -8.12 9.46 -1.51
CA GLY A 59 -8.50 10.84 -1.81
C GLY A 59 -7.61 11.83 -1.05
N ARG A 60 -8.23 12.66 -0.20
CA ARG A 60 -7.52 13.62 0.67
C ARG A 60 -7.15 13.06 2.05
N ASN A 61 -7.50 11.80 2.34
CA ASN A 61 -7.32 11.18 3.65
C ASN A 61 -6.28 10.07 3.61
N TRP A 62 -5.69 9.78 4.76
CA TRP A 62 -4.80 8.63 4.97
C TRP A 62 -5.54 7.52 5.69
N LYS A 63 -5.61 6.33 5.10
CA LYS A 63 -6.21 5.15 5.73
C LYS A 63 -5.13 4.26 6.34
N CYS A 64 -5.22 3.99 7.64
CA CYS A 64 -4.32 3.08 8.33
C CYS A 64 -4.57 1.64 7.87
N LEU A 65 -3.52 0.95 7.44
CA LEU A 65 -3.50 -0.45 7.08
C LEU A 65 -2.93 -1.23 8.27
N ASN A 66 -3.71 -1.33 9.34
CA ASN A 66 -3.27 -1.89 10.61
C ASN A 66 -3.21 -3.43 10.53
N LEU A 67 -1.98 -3.98 10.43
CA LEU A 67 -1.50 -5.34 10.74
C LEU A 67 -2.16 -6.60 10.15
N HIS A 68 -3.40 -6.55 9.64
CA HIS A 68 -4.08 -7.68 8.99
C HIS A 68 -4.13 -7.57 7.46
N ALA A 69 -3.21 -6.80 6.87
CA ALA A 69 -3.00 -6.81 5.43
C ALA A 69 -2.48 -8.20 5.04
N VAL A 70 -3.40 -9.13 4.77
CA VAL A 70 -3.11 -10.39 4.09
C VAL A 70 -2.76 -10.00 2.66
N TYR A 71 -1.47 -9.96 2.37
CA TYR A 71 -0.95 -9.75 1.02
C TYR A 71 -1.21 -11.03 0.23
N THR A 72 -2.37 -11.10 -0.41
CA THR A 72 -2.62 -12.17 -1.38
C THR A 72 -2.03 -11.72 -2.71
N ILE A 73 -1.13 -12.54 -3.25
CA ILE A 73 -0.67 -12.41 -4.64
C ILE A 73 -1.83 -12.91 -5.50
N ALA A 74 -2.49 -12.00 -6.22
CA ALA A 74 -3.46 -12.34 -7.26
C ALA A 74 -2.75 -12.43 -8.62
#